data_AF-A0A2S6A9U9-F1
#
_entry.id   AF-A0A2S6A9U9-F1
#
_cell.length_a   1.000
_cell.length_b   1.000
_cell.length_c   1.000
_cell.angle_alpha   90.00
_cell.angle_beta   90.00
_cell.angle_gamma   90.00
#
_symmetry.space_group_name_H-M   'P 1'
#
loop_
_entity.id
_entity.type
_entity.pdbx_description
1 polymer ?
#
loop_
_entity_poly.entity_id
_entity_poly.type
_entity_poly.pdbx_seq_one_letter_code
_entity_poly.pdbx_strand_id
1 'polypeptide(L)'
;CIRDSSLLSTDGGTLLIPTTTPTDLDTLITHLSHAARVPITATTTTTPTTDIPTATDQTHQLLDMVTRLGSIPGLYRFDDLALEYQLTRPGPGRDHLGTLPNPLDHHPELLTTLQTHIANNLNRQRTARLLHVHTNTVDYRLKRIAQLTGFDPTQASGLWYLRSALVARTYTTA
;
A
#
# COMPACT_ATOMS: atom_id res chain seq x y z
N CYS A 1 -16.21 -11.01 -32.43
CA CYS A 1 -14.81 -11.21 -32.83
C CYS A 1 -13.95 -10.22 -32.03
N ILE A 2 -13.66 -10.55 -30.77
CA ILE A 2 -12.81 -9.73 -29.90
C ILE A 2 -11.46 -10.45 -29.92
N ARG A 3 -10.53 -9.92 -30.71
CA ARG A 3 -9.15 -10.41 -30.79
C ARG A 3 -8.44 -10.08 -29.48
N ASP A 4 -7.59 -11.01 -29.06
CA ASP A 4 -6.60 -10.88 -27.99
C ASP A 4 -5.98 -9.47 -27.95
N SER A 5 -6.22 -8.74 -26.88
CA SER A 5 -5.43 -7.54 -26.53
C SER A 5 -4.89 -7.71 -25.12
N SER A 6 -4.11 -8.77 -24.91
CA SER A 6 -3.12 -8.78 -23.83
C SER A 6 -1.95 -7.92 -24.27
N LEU A 7 -1.91 -6.66 -23.86
CA LEU A 7 -0.72 -5.81 -24.04
C LEU A 7 0.26 -6.13 -22.91
N LEU A 8 1.10 -7.14 -23.12
CA LEU A 8 2.23 -7.46 -22.23
C LEU A 8 3.49 -6.77 -22.80
N SER A 9 3.96 -5.77 -22.06
CA SER A 9 5.27 -5.13 -22.19
C SER A 9 6.29 -5.88 -21.31
N THR A 10 7.59 -5.59 -21.50
CA THR A 10 8.64 -5.96 -20.54
C THR A 10 8.39 -5.39 -19.14
N ASP A 11 7.58 -4.33 -19.04
CA ASP A 11 7.27 -3.62 -17.78
C ASP A 11 5.94 -4.06 -17.14
N GLY A 12 5.20 -4.99 -17.76
CA GLY A 12 3.90 -5.47 -17.27
C GLY A 12 2.80 -5.47 -18.33
N GLY A 13 1.57 -5.79 -17.95
CA GLY A 13 0.45 -5.81 -18.90
C GLY A 13 -0.93 -6.06 -18.31
N THR A 14 -1.96 -5.89 -19.13
CA THR A 14 -3.35 -6.18 -18.79
C THR A 14 -3.77 -7.54 -19.35
N LEU A 15 -4.38 -8.38 -18.53
CA LEU A 15 -4.97 -9.67 -18.91
C LEU A 15 -6.49 -9.62 -18.73
N LEU A 16 -7.24 -10.01 -19.77
CA LEU A 16 -8.68 -10.20 -19.68
C LEU A 16 -8.97 -11.70 -19.60
N ILE A 17 -9.53 -12.16 -18.48
CA ILE A 17 -9.83 -13.57 -18.24
C ILE A 17 -11.35 -13.73 -18.20
N PRO A 18 -11.95 -14.49 -19.15
CA PRO A 18 -13.38 -14.79 -19.09
C PRO A 18 -13.74 -15.53 -17.80
N THR A 19 -14.74 -15.04 -17.07
CA THR A 19 -15.17 -15.61 -15.77
C THR A 19 -16.02 -16.87 -15.89
N THR A 20 -16.16 -17.45 -17.10
CA THR A 20 -16.98 -18.65 -17.34
C THR A 20 -16.48 -19.88 -16.60
N THR A 21 -15.23 -19.85 -16.12
CA THR A 21 -14.63 -20.85 -15.24
C THR A 21 -13.97 -20.18 -14.03
N PRO A 22 -14.17 -20.68 -12.80
CA PRO A 22 -13.47 -20.17 -11.64
C PRO A 22 -11.96 -20.33 -11.86
N THR A 23 -11.29 -19.20 -12.00
CA THR A 23 -9.83 -19.16 -12.17
C THR A 23 -9.22 -18.78 -10.85
N ASP A 24 -8.33 -19.63 -10.34
CA ASP A 24 -7.51 -19.31 -9.18
C ASP A 24 -6.41 -18.33 -9.60
N LEU A 25 -6.72 -17.05 -9.51
CA LEU A 25 -5.82 -15.96 -9.89
C LEU A 25 -4.60 -15.89 -8.97
N ASP A 26 -4.72 -16.28 -7.70
CA ASP A 26 -3.62 -16.29 -6.75
C ASP A 26 -2.55 -17.33 -7.16
N THR A 27 -3.01 -18.53 -7.55
CA THR A 27 -2.12 -19.56 -8.14
C THR A 27 -1.52 -19.09 -9.46
N LEU A 28 -2.28 -18.41 -10.32
CA LEU A 28 -1.77 -17.86 -11.58
C LEU A 28 -0.64 -16.86 -11.36
N ILE A 29 -0.81 -15.87 -10.47
CA ILE A 29 0.21 -14.87 -10.15
C ILE A 29 1.47 -15.53 -9.56
N THR A 30 1.29 -16.57 -8.73
CA THR A 30 2.41 -17.35 -8.18
C THR A 30 3.20 -18.04 -9.29
N HIS A 31 2.53 -18.71 -10.24
CA HIS A 31 3.18 -19.35 -11.37
C HIS A 31 3.87 -18.35 -12.30
N LEU A 32 3.23 -17.21 -12.58
CA LEU A 32 3.83 -16.16 -13.40
C LEU A 32 5.09 -15.58 -12.73
N SER A 33 5.06 -15.33 -11.42
CA SER A 33 6.22 -14.84 -10.68
C SER A 33 7.38 -15.83 -10.74
N HIS A 34 7.09 -17.12 -10.61
CA HIS A 34 8.10 -18.18 -10.72
C HIS A 34 8.69 -18.27 -12.14
N ALA A 35 7.84 -18.26 -13.17
CA ALA A 35 8.26 -18.35 -14.56
C ALA A 35 9.09 -17.13 -14.99
N ALA A 36 8.68 -15.93 -14.58
CA ALA A 36 9.39 -14.68 -14.88
C ALA A 36 10.64 -14.46 -14.01
N ARG A 37 10.80 -15.23 -12.92
CA ARG A 37 11.87 -15.10 -11.92
C ARG A 37 11.95 -13.69 -11.30
N VAL A 38 10.82 -13.01 -11.23
CA VAL A 38 10.65 -11.71 -10.59
C VAL A 38 9.34 -11.70 -9.80
N PRO A 39 9.27 -11.02 -8.64
CA PRO A 39 8.00 -10.84 -7.94
C PRO A 39 7.01 -10.05 -8.82
N ILE A 40 5.78 -10.54 -8.95
CA ILE A 40 4.73 -9.85 -9.70
C ILE A 40 3.73 -9.22 -8.74
N THR A 41 3.41 -7.95 -8.99
CA THR A 41 2.28 -7.25 -8.40
C THR A 41 1.18 -7.15 -9.44
N ALA A 42 -0.03 -7.56 -9.09
CA ALA A 42 -1.18 -7.49 -9.98
C ALA A 42 -2.41 -6.98 -9.23
N THR A 43 -3.28 -6.29 -9.96
CA THR A 43 -4.61 -5.91 -9.48
C THR A 43 -5.67 -6.56 -10.36
N THR A 44 -6.83 -6.86 -9.79
CA THR A 44 -7.91 -7.49 -10.53
C THR A 44 -9.27 -6.92 -10.16
N THR A 45 -10.18 -6.94 -11.13
CA THR A 45 -11.59 -6.63 -10.95
C THR A 45 -12.43 -7.52 -11.86
N THR A 46 -13.69 -7.75 -11.49
CA THR A 46 -14.65 -8.50 -12.31
C THR A 46 -15.70 -7.53 -12.81
N THR A 47 -15.95 -7.51 -14.12
CA THR A 47 -16.86 -6.55 -14.74
C THR A 47 -17.57 -7.14 -15.96
N PRO A 48 -18.78 -6.66 -16.33
CA PRO A 48 -19.38 -6.95 -17.64
C PRO A 48 -18.51 -6.45 -18.80
N THR A 49 -18.67 -7.06 -19.97
CA THR A 49 -17.86 -6.71 -21.15
C THR A 49 -18.03 -5.26 -21.61
N THR A 50 -19.19 -4.65 -21.34
CA THR A 50 -19.49 -3.25 -21.66
C THR A 50 -18.64 -2.27 -20.85
N ASP A 51 -18.19 -2.69 -19.68
CA ASP A 51 -17.56 -1.82 -18.67
C ASP A 51 -16.04 -2.06 -18.60
N ILE A 52 -15.50 -2.92 -19.49
CA ILE A 52 -14.06 -3.23 -19.58
C ILE A 52 -13.19 -1.96 -19.63
N PRO A 53 -13.51 -0.91 -20.41
CA PRO A 53 -12.69 0.30 -20.43
C PRO A 53 -12.56 0.96 -19.05
N THR A 54 -13.71 1.24 -18.40
CA THR A 54 -13.75 1.85 -17.06
C THR A 54 -13.09 0.97 -16.00
N ALA A 55 -13.31 -0.34 -16.07
CA ALA A 55 -12.71 -1.31 -15.16
C ALA A 55 -11.19 -1.41 -15.33
N THR A 56 -10.69 -1.28 -16.57
CA THR A 56 -9.25 -1.25 -16.87
C THR A 56 -8.61 -0.02 -16.23
N ASP A 57 -9.19 1.16 -16.44
CA ASP A 57 -8.71 2.41 -15.82
C ASP A 57 -8.69 2.32 -14.29
N GLN A 58 -9.75 1.76 -13.67
CA GLN A 58 -9.80 1.55 -12.23
C GLN A 58 -8.72 0.56 -11.76
N THR A 59 -8.50 -0.53 -12.49
CA THR A 59 -7.51 -1.56 -12.15
C THR A 59 -6.09 -1.01 -12.23
N HIS A 60 -5.79 -0.20 -13.25
CA HIS A 60 -4.52 0.52 -13.37
C HIS A 60 -4.32 1.53 -12.24
N GLN A 61 -5.35 2.30 -11.86
CA GLN A 61 -5.28 3.19 -10.69
C GLN A 61 -4.95 2.42 -9.40
N LEU A 62 -5.52 1.23 -9.21
CA LEU A 62 -5.17 0.38 -8.07
C LEU A 62 -3.72 -0.08 -8.14
N LEU A 63 -3.22 -0.45 -9.33
CA LEU A 63 -1.84 -0.91 -9.51
C LEU A 63 -0.84 0.21 -9.20
N ASP A 64 -1.10 1.41 -9.69
CA ASP A 64 -0.32 2.61 -9.39
C ASP A 64 -0.29 2.89 -7.89
N MET A 65 -1.43 2.72 -7.21
CA MET A 65 -1.54 2.92 -5.78
C MET A 65 -0.73 1.90 -4.98
N VAL A 66 -0.89 0.60 -5.22
CA VAL A 66 -0.11 -0.41 -4.49
C VAL A 66 1.38 -0.30 -4.77
N THR A 67 1.77 0.11 -5.97
CA THR A 67 3.17 0.36 -6.34
C THR A 67 3.72 1.55 -5.57
N ARG A 68 2.99 2.68 -5.53
CA ARG A 68 3.40 3.88 -4.80
C ARG A 68 3.47 3.67 -3.29
N LEU A 69 2.57 2.86 -2.73
CA LEU A 69 2.57 2.52 -1.31
C LEU A 69 3.66 1.51 -0.93
N GLY A 70 4.39 0.95 -1.90
CA GLY A 70 5.44 -0.04 -1.65
C GLY A 70 4.88 -1.34 -1.09
N SER A 71 3.66 -1.72 -1.49
CA SER A 71 3.00 -2.94 -1.07
C SER A 71 3.83 -4.18 -1.44
N ILE A 72 3.69 -5.24 -0.66
CA ILE A 72 4.37 -6.52 -0.93
C ILE A 72 3.88 -7.05 -2.29
N PRO A 73 4.75 -7.59 -3.15
CA PRO A 73 4.31 -8.19 -4.41
C PRO A 73 3.24 -9.28 -4.19
N GLY A 74 2.18 -9.24 -4.99
CA GLY A 74 1.05 -10.15 -4.87
C GLY A 74 -0.17 -9.70 -5.70
N LEU A 75 -1.27 -10.43 -5.56
CA LEU A 75 -2.55 -10.09 -6.18
C LEU A 75 -3.40 -9.26 -5.21
N TYR A 76 -3.95 -8.15 -5.71
CA TYR A 76 -4.83 -7.27 -4.96
C TYR A 76 -6.17 -7.07 -5.65
N ARG A 77 -7.25 -7.15 -4.88
CA ARG A 77 -8.61 -6.83 -5.31
C ARG A 77 -9.00 -5.45 -4.75
N PHE A 78 -10.07 -4.87 -5.29
CA PHE A 78 -10.56 -3.60 -4.77
C PHE A 78 -10.92 -3.68 -3.27
N ASP A 79 -11.53 -4.77 -2.83
CA ASP A 79 -11.93 -4.97 -1.43
C ASP A 79 -10.72 -5.03 -0.48
N ASP A 80 -9.56 -5.48 -0.96
CA ASP A 80 -8.31 -5.49 -0.19
C ASP A 80 -7.73 -4.08 0.00
N LEU A 81 -8.16 -3.11 -0.82
CA LEU A 81 -7.57 -1.79 -0.98
C LEU A 81 -8.57 -0.64 -0.77
N ALA A 82 -9.81 -0.93 -0.40
CA ALA A 82 -10.89 0.07 -0.40
C ALA A 82 -10.57 1.27 0.51
N LEU A 83 -9.88 1.03 1.63
CA LEU A 83 -9.46 2.08 2.55
C LEU A 83 -8.37 2.96 1.96
N GLU A 84 -7.27 2.37 1.50
CA GLU A 84 -6.16 3.05 0.85
C GLU A 84 -6.65 3.84 -0.36
N TYR A 85 -7.53 3.24 -1.15
CA TYR A 85 -8.19 3.89 -2.28
C TYR A 85 -8.89 5.16 -1.84
N GLN A 86 -9.68 5.13 -0.77
CA GLN A 86 -10.38 6.30 -0.28
C GLN A 86 -9.44 7.36 0.32
N LEU A 87 -8.38 6.94 1.01
CA LEU A 87 -7.41 7.84 1.64
C LEU A 87 -6.55 8.61 0.63
N THR A 88 -6.43 8.12 -0.60
CA THR A 88 -5.62 8.74 -1.66
C THR A 88 -6.44 9.68 -2.55
N ARG A 89 -7.79 9.65 -2.45
CA ARG A 89 -8.69 10.52 -3.20
C ARG A 89 -8.50 12.00 -2.80
N PRO A 90 -8.43 12.93 -3.77
CA PRO A 90 -8.37 14.35 -3.48
C PRO A 90 -9.54 14.81 -2.59
N GLY A 91 -9.23 15.60 -1.57
CA GLY A 91 -10.22 16.17 -0.67
C GLY A 91 -9.64 16.60 0.68
N PRO A 92 -10.41 17.35 1.47
CA PRO A 92 -9.93 17.94 2.72
C PRO A 92 -9.46 16.90 3.74
N GLY A 93 -10.06 15.69 3.73
CA GLY A 93 -9.64 14.59 4.59
C GLY A 93 -8.23 14.10 4.28
N ARG A 94 -7.93 13.85 2.99
CA ARG A 94 -6.58 13.46 2.55
C ARG A 94 -5.57 14.54 2.87
N ASP A 95 -5.90 15.79 2.54
CA ASP A 95 -4.97 16.90 2.71
C ASP A 95 -4.66 17.12 4.20
N HIS A 96 -5.67 17.05 5.07
CA HIS A 96 -5.46 17.09 6.51
C HIS A 96 -4.58 15.93 7.00
N LEU A 97 -4.94 14.68 6.66
CA LEU A 97 -4.18 13.49 7.08
C LEU A 97 -2.72 13.55 6.60
N GLY A 98 -2.47 14.03 5.38
CA GLY A 98 -1.13 14.16 4.81
C GLY A 98 -0.22 15.14 5.56
N THR A 99 -0.78 16.08 6.32
CA THR A 99 -0.02 17.04 7.14
C THR A 99 0.29 16.56 8.55
N LEU A 100 -0.41 15.54 9.07
CA LEU A 100 -0.20 15.02 10.42
C LEU A 100 1.25 14.55 10.69
N PRO A 101 2.00 13.98 9.72
CA PRO A 101 3.38 13.59 9.92
C PRO A 101 4.38 14.76 9.81
N ASN A 102 3.97 15.98 9.42
CA ASN A 102 4.88 17.12 9.21
C ASN A 102 5.79 17.43 10.41
N PRO A 103 5.33 17.32 11.68
CA PRO A 103 6.22 17.50 12.82
C PRO A 103 7.41 16.52 12.86
N LEU A 104 7.31 15.37 12.17
CA LEU A 104 8.37 14.37 12.07
C LEU A 104 9.39 14.68 10.95
N ASP A 105 9.16 15.68 10.10
CA ASP A 105 10.05 15.99 8.96
C ASP A 105 11.44 16.46 9.41
N HIS A 106 11.51 17.08 10.58
CA HIS A 106 12.76 17.48 11.23
C HIS A 106 13.43 16.33 12.01
N HIS A 107 12.81 15.14 12.00
CA HIS A 107 13.20 13.97 12.79
C HIS A 107 13.12 12.68 11.94
N PRO A 108 13.97 12.54 10.90
CA PRO A 108 13.90 11.42 9.95
C PRO A 108 14.04 10.05 10.64
N GLU A 109 14.75 9.96 11.76
CA GLU A 109 14.88 8.75 12.54
C GLU A 109 13.57 8.33 13.22
N LEU A 110 12.71 9.29 13.59
CA LEU A 110 11.38 9.01 14.14
C LEU A 110 10.44 8.52 13.05
N LEU A 111 10.43 9.17 11.88
CA LEU A 111 9.65 8.73 10.74
C LEU A 111 10.03 7.31 10.31
N THR A 112 11.33 7.05 10.18
CA THR A 112 11.88 5.72 9.86
C THR A 112 11.47 4.69 10.92
N THR A 113 11.48 5.08 12.20
CA THR A 113 11.06 4.21 13.29
C THR A 113 9.58 3.87 13.21
N LEU A 114 8.72 4.85 12.94
CA LEU A 114 7.28 4.65 12.79
C LEU A 114 6.96 3.70 11.62
N GLN A 115 7.52 3.98 10.44
CA GLN A 115 7.33 3.14 9.24
C GLN A 115 7.82 1.71 9.48
N THR A 116 9.02 1.55 10.05
CA THR A 116 9.60 0.22 10.36
C THR A 116 8.77 -0.51 11.41
N HIS A 117 8.27 0.20 12.42
CA HIS A 117 7.44 -0.40 13.46
C HIS A 117 6.11 -0.92 12.89
N ILE A 118 5.45 -0.13 12.05
CA ILE A 118 4.22 -0.52 11.35
C ILE A 118 4.47 -1.74 10.46
N ALA A 119 5.53 -1.71 9.64
CA ALA A 119 5.89 -2.80 8.72
C ALA A 119 6.23 -4.12 9.44
N ASN A 120 6.69 -4.04 10.70
CA ASN A 120 6.99 -5.21 11.52
C ASN A 120 5.84 -5.63 12.44
N ASN A 121 4.59 -5.32 12.08
CA ASN A 121 3.39 -5.64 12.87
C ASN A 121 3.52 -5.19 14.33
N LEU A 122 4.09 -4.00 14.54
CA LEU A 122 4.31 -3.39 15.85
C LEU A 122 5.22 -4.20 16.78
N ASN A 123 6.04 -5.12 16.23
CA ASN A 123 6.99 -5.88 17.01
C ASN A 123 8.22 -5.03 17.35
N ARG A 124 8.32 -4.61 18.61
CA ARG A 124 9.41 -3.76 19.11
C ARG A 124 10.80 -4.37 18.97
N GLN A 125 10.96 -5.66 19.26
CA GLN A 125 12.25 -6.34 19.16
C GLN A 125 12.72 -6.44 17.72
N ARG A 126 11.82 -6.79 16.80
CA ARG A 126 12.12 -6.86 15.36
C ARG A 126 12.43 -5.47 14.79
N THR A 127 11.68 -4.45 15.21
CA THR A 127 11.94 -3.04 14.87
C THR A 127 13.32 -2.61 15.33
N ALA A 128 13.68 -2.87 16.59
CA ALA A 128 14.97 -2.51 17.16
C ALA A 128 16.14 -3.17 16.42
N ARG A 129 16.02 -4.47 16.12
CA ARG A 129 17.01 -5.22 15.34
C ARG A 129 17.22 -4.64 13.95
N LEU A 130 16.15 -4.36 13.20
CA LEU A 130 16.24 -3.80 11.85
C LEU A 130 16.82 -2.38 11.84
N LEU A 131 16.54 -1.59 12.86
CA LEU A 131 17.07 -0.24 13.00
C LEU A 131 18.45 -0.19 13.65
N HIS A 132 19.02 -1.34 14.05
CA HIS A 132 20.30 -1.43 14.76
C HIS A 132 20.35 -0.57 16.03
N VAL A 133 19.25 -0.55 16.79
CA VAL A 133 19.14 0.18 18.07
C VAL A 133 18.67 -0.74 19.19
N HIS A 134 18.76 -0.27 20.43
CA HIS A 134 18.18 -0.97 21.57
C HIS A 134 16.64 -0.82 21.58
N THR A 135 15.92 -1.81 22.14
CA THR A 135 14.44 -1.76 22.26
C THR A 135 13.95 -0.54 23.02
N ASN A 136 14.66 -0.14 24.09
CA ASN A 136 14.36 1.09 24.83
C ASN A 136 14.41 2.35 23.95
N THR A 137 15.30 2.39 22.95
CA THR A 137 15.36 3.51 22.00
C THR A 137 14.11 3.53 21.12
N VAL A 138 13.60 2.37 20.71
CA VAL A 138 12.32 2.29 19.99
C VAL A 138 11.18 2.82 20.86
N ASP A 139 11.07 2.38 22.12
CA ASP A 139 10.03 2.85 23.03
C ASP A 139 10.11 4.38 23.25
N TYR A 140 11.31 4.93 23.41
CA TYR A 140 11.53 6.37 23.50
C TYR A 140 11.06 7.09 22.24
N ARG A 141 11.44 6.60 21.05
CA ARG A 141 11.04 7.21 19.77
C ARG A 141 9.53 7.15 19.55
N LEU A 142 8.87 6.05 19.91
CA LEU A 142 7.40 5.93 19.85
C LEU A 142 6.70 6.93 20.77
N LYS A 143 7.20 7.13 21.99
CA LYS A 143 6.70 8.17 22.90
C LYS A 143 6.93 9.57 22.32
N ARG A 144 8.08 9.82 21.71
CA ARG A 144 8.38 11.11 21.09
C ARG A 144 7.48 11.39 19.88
N ILE A 145 7.17 10.38 19.07
CA ILE A 145 6.19 10.49 17.98
C ILE A 145 4.85 10.93 18.55
N ALA A 146 4.36 10.28 19.62
CA ALA A 146 3.09 10.65 20.24
C ALA A 146 3.06 12.10 20.73
N GLN A 147 4.17 12.59 21.31
CA GLN A 147 4.30 13.98 21.75
C GLN A 147 4.28 14.99 20.60
N LEU A 148 4.87 14.64 19.45
CA LEU A 148 4.99 15.54 18.30
C LEU A 148 3.73 15.57 17.44
N THR A 149 3.08 14.42 17.26
CA THR A 149 1.91 14.29 16.37
C THR A 149 0.59 14.39 17.11
N GLY A 150 0.58 14.19 18.44
CA GLY A 150 -0.64 14.04 19.23
C GLY A 150 -1.28 12.65 19.14
N PHE A 151 -0.69 11.72 18.37
CA PHE A 151 -1.22 10.36 18.16
C PHE A 151 -0.26 9.31 18.69
N ASP A 152 -0.74 8.50 19.64
CA ASP A 152 0.06 7.42 20.22
C ASP A 152 0.06 6.17 19.32
N PRO A 153 1.22 5.77 18.75
CA PRO A 153 1.32 4.59 17.89
C PRO A 153 1.11 3.26 18.63
N THR A 154 1.05 3.27 19.95
CA THR A 154 0.75 2.09 20.78
C THR A 154 -0.74 1.91 21.06
N GLN A 155 -1.56 2.94 20.77
CA GLN A 155 -3.02 2.89 20.88
C GLN A 155 -3.65 2.66 19.51
N ALA A 156 -4.71 1.87 19.43
CA ALA A 156 -5.35 1.52 18.16
C ALA A 156 -5.80 2.75 17.36
N SER A 157 -6.39 3.75 18.03
CA SER A 157 -6.83 5.00 17.39
C SER A 157 -5.65 5.83 16.89
N GLY A 158 -4.61 6.03 17.70
CA GLY A 158 -3.43 6.79 17.30
C GLY A 158 -2.69 6.11 16.15
N LEU A 159 -2.55 4.78 16.19
CA LEU A 159 -1.99 4.01 15.10
C LEU A 159 -2.79 4.13 13.81
N TRP A 160 -4.13 4.09 13.89
CA TRP A 160 -5.01 4.26 12.73
C TRP A 160 -4.77 5.61 12.04
N TYR A 161 -4.72 6.70 12.81
CA TYR A 161 -4.43 8.03 12.26
C TYR A 161 -3.03 8.10 11.66
N LEU A 162 -2.01 7.58 12.34
CA LEU A 162 -0.64 7.61 11.84
C LEU A 162 -0.46 6.77 10.56
N ARG A 163 -1.09 5.59 10.46
CA ARG A 163 -1.09 4.79 9.23
C ARG A 163 -1.78 5.52 8.09
N SER A 164 -2.97 6.06 8.35
CA SER A 164 -3.74 6.80 7.34
C SER A 164 -2.99 8.03 6.85
N ALA A 165 -2.31 8.74 7.75
CA ALA A 165 -1.48 9.89 7.45
C ALA A 165 -0.28 9.54 6.57
N LEU A 166 0.40 8.42 6.84
CA LEU A 166 1.51 7.94 6.00
C LEU A 166 1.04 7.60 4.58
N VAL A 167 -0.13 6.98 4.43
CA VAL A 167 -0.75 6.70 3.12
C VAL A 167 -1.06 8.00 2.39
N ALA A 168 -1.82 8.91 3.03
CA ALA A 168 -2.23 10.18 2.45
C ALA A 168 -1.02 11.04 2.01
N ARG A 169 0.06 11.04 2.80
CA ARG A 169 1.29 11.79 2.52
C ARG A 169 1.94 11.43 1.18
N THR A 170 1.82 10.18 0.73
CA THR A 170 2.37 9.74 -0.58
C THR A 170 1.71 10.41 -1.79
N TYR A 171 0.58 11.11 -1.58
CA TYR A 171 -0.21 11.81 -2.60
C TYR A 171 -0.32 13.33 -2.38
N THR A 172 0.18 13.86 -1.26
CA THR A 172 0.21 15.31 -0.98
C THR A 172 1.59 15.93 -1.14
N THR A 173 2.66 15.12 -1.18
CA THR A 173 4.02 15.63 -1.35
C THR A 173 4.25 15.97 -2.83
N ALA A 174 4.12 17.26 -3.17
CA ALA A 174 4.63 17.89 -4.38
C ALA A 174 5.82 18.78 -4.03
#